data_AF-A0A7K1KSQ4-F1
#
_entry.id   AF-A0A7K1KSQ4-F1
#
_cell.length_a   1.000
_cell.length_b   1.000
_cell.length_c   1.000
_cell.angle_alpha   90.00
_cell.angle_beta   90.00
_cell.angle_gamma   90.00
#
_symmetry.space_group_name_H-M   'P 1'
#
loop_
_entity.id
_entity.type
_entity.pdbx_description
1 polymer ?
#
loop_
_entity_poly.entity_id
_entity_poly.type
_entity_poly.pdbx_seq_one_letter_code
_entity_poly.pdbx_strand_id
1 'polypeptide(L)'
;MIAPILFCLIREVLMRPKPLPALAAVVTVLAVSMPVAASARTAPIPEGAQAAPGSFFGGRLPLSGRPVTTEVARGVTLTTMSLGAKDADDYWTVHVYLPATIDGPLNKAGTALGSEEIARRVAEAVRGKGFEPRLERVSSPAFADRPAGTLGWTVRVGRYATDAEASAALATVRAAGFAGGTRYTAQDGTDPGAPQKVHMISVDFRKFRGSVGTDFGPTLNGTEKLTDLVAANRAVAGINAQWFYNSAPGGMYVKDGKLIGGATQGRGGIKLTKDGRRAEVDAYTAHVTMRVGKTTVELDGVNRVPGEIWNCGGVGGDQPTEKPQHDLKCTDDSELVRFTPEWGVPPKGAGAEAVLDERGRVTAVNGSRGAAVPAGGSTIQATGESASWLLDRVKAGDRLKVRERVEDGRGHRVSLKRGTTILQVGPTLVRDGRVSVNAQADGLIREGDDQTFTYNWTLRANPRSMIGMDRDGRLMLVVVDGRRDGYSEGLGIAQTGELMKLLGAEEAMNLDGGGSSVLVTRDGGIVNRPSDATGQRSLGNVILVRP
;
A
#
# COMPACT_ATOMS: atom_id res chain seq x y z
N MET A 1 23.72 -28.69 -5.28
CA MET A 1 25.16 -29.03 -5.31
C MET A 1 25.83 -27.97 -6.18
N ILE A 2 26.60 -27.07 -5.56
CA ILE A 2 28.07 -27.08 -5.44
C ILE A 2 28.74 -26.41 -6.67
N ALA A 3 29.45 -25.31 -6.41
CA ALA A 3 30.36 -24.63 -7.34
C ALA A 3 31.75 -25.32 -7.37
N PRO A 4 32.64 -24.94 -8.30
CA PRO A 4 33.82 -24.16 -7.89
C PRO A 4 34.13 -22.99 -8.87
N ILE A 5 34.59 -21.81 -8.43
CA ILE A 5 35.94 -21.43 -7.93
C ILE A 5 37.06 -21.62 -8.98
N LEU A 6 37.70 -20.50 -9.35
CA LEU A 6 39.14 -20.46 -9.65
C LEU A 6 39.75 -19.13 -9.18
N PHE A 7 41.01 -19.16 -8.75
CA PHE A 7 41.72 -18.12 -8.00
C PHE A 7 43.14 -17.94 -8.58
N CYS A 8 43.71 -16.73 -8.55
CA CYS A 8 45.15 -16.46 -8.72
C CYS A 8 45.47 -15.13 -7.99
N LEU A 9 46.29 -15.08 -6.92
CA LEU A 9 47.78 -15.05 -6.89
C LEU A 9 48.32 -13.83 -7.67
N ILE A 10 49.08 -12.86 -7.12
CA ILE A 10 50.22 -12.83 -6.16
C ILE A 10 50.33 -11.37 -5.62
N ARG A 11 50.96 -10.95 -4.49
CA ARG A 11 52.09 -11.41 -3.63
C ARG A 11 51.95 -10.87 -2.18
N GLU A 12 52.87 -11.25 -1.28
CA GLU A 12 53.11 -10.63 0.05
C GLU A 12 54.34 -9.69 0.07
N VAL A 13 54.39 -8.78 1.06
CA VAL A 13 55.64 -8.34 1.72
C VAL A 13 55.39 -8.23 3.24
N LEU A 14 56.11 -9.02 4.04
CA LEU A 14 56.16 -8.92 5.50
C LEU A 14 57.11 -7.79 5.95
N MET A 15 56.77 -7.08 7.04
CA MET A 15 57.74 -6.68 8.10
C MET A 15 57.05 -6.26 9.41
N ARG A 16 57.52 -6.85 10.53
CA ARG A 16 57.31 -6.54 11.96
C ARG A 16 58.39 -7.32 12.74
N PRO A 17 58.66 -7.07 14.05
CA PRO A 17 58.38 -5.89 14.91
C PRO A 17 59.66 -5.40 15.65
N LYS A 18 59.55 -4.40 16.56
CA LYS A 18 60.23 -4.37 17.90
C LYS A 18 59.75 -3.16 18.77
N PRO A 19 59.99 -3.15 20.10
CA PRO A 19 59.17 -2.38 21.05
C PRO A 19 59.91 -1.28 21.88
N LEU A 20 59.11 -0.45 22.58
CA LEU A 20 59.29 0.18 23.92
C LEU A 20 60.66 0.82 24.33
N PRO A 21 60.62 1.98 25.00
CA PRO A 21 60.46 1.96 26.47
C PRO A 21 59.51 3.02 27.05
N ALA A 22 59.10 2.79 28.30
CA ALA A 22 58.40 3.77 29.14
C ALA A 22 59.41 4.62 29.92
N LEU A 23 59.04 5.86 30.26
CA LEU A 23 59.72 6.67 31.26
C LEU A 23 58.69 7.32 32.19
N ALA A 24 58.94 7.22 33.50
CA ALA A 24 58.16 7.87 34.52
C ALA A 24 58.67 9.30 34.77
N ALA A 25 57.77 10.21 35.10
CA ALA A 25 58.11 11.51 35.67
C ALA A 25 57.18 11.80 36.85
N VAL A 26 57.78 12.08 38.01
CA VAL A 26 57.08 12.50 39.24
C VAL A 26 57.03 14.02 39.26
N VAL A 27 55.85 14.61 39.50
CA VAL A 27 55.71 16.01 39.92
C VAL A 27 54.73 16.10 41.08
N THR A 28 55.12 16.84 42.12
CA THR A 28 54.42 16.90 43.40
C THR A 28 53.32 17.97 43.43
N VAL A 29 52.34 17.72 44.30
CA VAL A 29 51.13 18.52 44.57
C VAL A 29 51.42 19.98 44.94
N LEU A 30 50.52 20.88 44.50
CA LEU A 30 50.12 22.06 45.28
C LEU A 30 48.60 22.25 45.15
N ALA A 31 47.91 22.26 46.29
CA ALA A 31 46.45 22.25 46.35
C ALA A 31 45.88 23.65 46.64
N VAL A 32 44.76 23.99 46.02
CA VAL A 32 43.81 24.99 46.52
C VAL A 32 42.41 24.39 46.46
N SER A 33 41.70 24.47 47.58
CA SER A 33 40.40 23.84 47.83
C SER A 33 39.24 24.79 47.55
N MET A 34 38.14 24.26 47.00
CA MET A 34 36.77 24.70 47.35
C MET A 34 35.80 23.50 47.26
N PRO A 35 34.82 23.39 48.17
CA PRO A 35 33.91 22.24 48.21
C PRO A 35 32.66 22.45 47.35
N VAL A 36 32.26 21.44 46.59
CA VAL A 36 30.88 21.32 46.08
C VAL A 36 30.31 20.00 46.57
N ALA A 37 29.42 20.09 47.56
CA ALA A 37 28.72 18.93 48.09
C ALA A 37 27.64 18.47 47.10
N ALA A 38 27.82 17.30 46.51
CA ALA A 38 26.81 16.67 45.66
C ALA A 38 25.68 16.08 46.52
N SER A 39 24.65 16.89 46.80
CA SER A 39 23.33 16.36 47.19
C SER A 39 22.47 16.18 45.94
N ALA A 40 22.23 14.93 45.55
CA ALA A 40 21.25 14.63 44.52
C ALA A 40 19.84 15.02 45.03
N ARG A 41 19.33 16.15 44.55
CA ARG A 41 17.90 16.49 44.62
C ARG A 41 17.27 16.19 43.28
N THR A 42 16.26 15.33 43.30
CA THR A 42 15.35 15.08 42.17
C THR A 42 14.68 16.40 41.76
N ALA A 43 14.98 16.86 40.54
CA ALA A 43 14.23 17.97 39.93
C ALA A 43 12.89 17.42 39.37
N PRO A 44 11.78 18.17 39.46
CA PRO A 44 10.49 17.71 38.95
C PRO A 44 10.48 17.62 37.42
N ILE A 45 9.70 16.67 36.91
CA ILE A 45 9.33 16.58 35.49
C ILE A 45 8.56 17.86 35.12
N PRO A 46 8.83 18.51 33.97
CA PRO A 46 7.99 19.58 33.46
C PRO A 46 6.66 18.99 32.93
N GLU A 47 5.62 18.99 33.75
CA GLU A 47 4.25 18.97 33.25
C GLU A 47 3.97 20.28 32.49
N GLY A 48 3.34 20.25 31.32
CA GLY A 48 2.91 21.51 30.69
C GLY A 48 2.83 21.62 29.18
N ALA A 49 2.73 20.53 28.43
CA ALA A 49 2.17 20.56 27.07
C ALA A 49 1.25 19.36 26.88
N GLN A 50 0.05 19.43 27.48
CA GLN A 50 -0.96 18.40 27.28
C GLN A 50 -1.38 18.39 25.80
N ALA A 51 -0.87 17.42 25.04
CA ALA A 51 -1.43 17.08 23.75
C ALA A 51 -2.89 16.69 23.93
N ALA A 52 -3.76 17.16 23.04
CA ALA A 52 -5.17 16.75 23.06
C ALA A 52 -5.24 15.21 22.93
N PRO A 53 -6.02 14.51 23.79
CA PRO A 53 -6.10 13.07 23.73
C PRO A 53 -6.71 12.63 22.39
N GLY A 54 -5.90 12.00 21.51
CA GLY A 54 -6.38 11.37 20.27
C GLY A 54 -5.79 11.86 18.94
N SER A 55 -4.59 12.45 18.90
CA SER A 55 -3.87 12.81 17.66
C SER A 55 -2.41 12.37 17.74
N PHE A 56 -1.97 11.59 16.76
CA PHE A 56 -0.63 10.98 16.69
C PHE A 56 0.47 12.03 16.65
N PHE A 57 0.34 13.04 15.78
CA PHE A 57 1.29 14.15 15.67
C PHE A 57 1.01 15.27 16.70
N GLY A 58 0.12 15.08 17.67
CA GLY A 58 -0.21 16.11 18.67
C GLY A 58 -0.78 17.40 18.05
N GLY A 59 -1.50 17.29 16.94
CA GLY A 59 -2.18 18.41 16.26
C GLY A 59 -1.32 19.27 15.34
N ARG A 60 -0.02 18.98 15.16
CA ARG A 60 0.87 19.71 14.24
C ARG A 60 1.97 18.80 13.69
N LEU A 61 2.39 18.99 12.44
CA LEU A 61 3.49 18.19 11.88
C LEU A 61 4.81 18.46 12.64
N PRO A 62 5.53 17.43 13.10
CA PRO A 62 6.78 17.58 13.84
C PRO A 62 7.94 17.87 12.87
N LEU A 63 7.90 19.04 12.23
CA LEU A 63 8.92 19.47 11.26
C LEU A 63 10.31 19.55 11.89
N SER A 64 11.25 18.73 11.41
CA SER A 64 12.66 18.77 11.83
C SER A 64 13.52 19.71 10.98
N GLY A 65 12.92 20.39 10.00
CA GLY A 65 13.54 21.45 9.22
C GLY A 65 12.50 22.27 8.47
N ARG A 66 12.94 23.42 7.91
CA ARG A 66 12.07 24.26 7.08
C ARG A 66 11.66 23.51 5.80
N PRO A 67 10.36 23.45 5.45
CA PRO A 67 9.92 22.91 4.16
C PRO A 67 10.59 23.63 2.98
N VAL A 68 11.00 22.88 1.97
CA VAL A 68 11.59 23.40 0.73
C VAL A 68 10.55 23.31 -0.37
N THR A 69 10.17 24.44 -0.96
CA THR A 69 9.18 24.51 -2.03
C THR A 69 9.78 25.09 -3.31
N THR A 70 9.56 24.43 -4.45
CA THR A 70 9.93 24.89 -5.79
C THR A 70 8.71 24.90 -6.71
N GLU A 71 8.65 25.82 -7.66
CA GLU A 71 7.65 25.79 -8.74
C GLU A 71 8.18 24.92 -9.89
N VAL A 72 7.45 23.86 -10.26
CA VAL A 72 7.83 22.91 -11.33
C VAL A 72 7.10 23.19 -12.64
N ALA A 73 5.98 23.91 -12.57
CA ALA A 73 5.29 24.55 -13.69
C ALA A 73 4.39 25.65 -13.12
N ARG A 74 3.90 26.57 -13.96
CA ARG A 74 3.02 27.67 -13.51
C ARG A 74 1.80 27.15 -12.73
N GLY A 75 1.75 27.40 -11.43
CA GLY A 75 0.70 26.91 -10.55
C GLY A 75 0.85 25.46 -10.08
N VAL A 76 2.01 24.84 -10.28
CA VAL A 76 2.34 23.49 -9.78
C VAL A 76 3.64 23.58 -8.97
N THR A 77 3.57 23.26 -7.68
CA THR A 77 4.72 23.34 -6.78
C THR A 77 5.06 22.00 -6.17
N LEU A 78 6.35 21.68 -6.08
CA LEU A 78 6.87 20.58 -5.27
C LEU A 78 7.28 21.14 -3.90
N THR A 79 6.72 20.60 -2.83
CA THR A 79 7.15 20.85 -1.45
C THR A 79 7.74 19.59 -0.85
N THR A 80 8.95 19.67 -0.30
CA THR A 80 9.61 18.59 0.44
C THR A 80 9.76 18.96 1.91
N MET A 81 9.39 18.02 2.78
CA MET A 81 9.41 18.17 4.24
C MET A 81 10.24 17.05 4.87
N SER A 82 10.93 17.37 5.96
CA SER A 82 11.46 16.38 6.91
C SER A 82 10.64 16.51 8.19
N LEU A 83 10.11 15.39 8.68
CA LEU A 83 9.45 15.30 9.98
C LEU A 83 10.29 14.42 10.89
N GLY A 84 10.23 14.65 12.20
CA GLY A 84 10.83 13.77 13.19
C GLY A 84 12.36 13.69 13.14
N ALA A 85 12.91 12.82 13.97
CA ALA A 85 14.33 12.48 14.03
C ALA A 85 14.47 11.01 14.45
N LYS A 86 15.61 10.39 14.15
CA LYS A 86 15.91 9.03 14.65
C LYS A 86 16.02 9.06 16.18
N ASP A 87 15.25 8.20 16.86
CA ASP A 87 15.44 7.94 18.29
C ASP A 87 16.67 7.04 18.51
N ALA A 88 17.37 7.25 19.62
CA ALA A 88 18.45 6.37 20.08
C ALA A 88 17.92 5.12 20.80
N ASP A 89 16.67 5.16 21.28
CA ASP A 89 15.99 4.02 21.90
C ASP A 89 15.37 3.05 20.87
N ASP A 90 15.41 3.37 19.58
CA ASP A 90 15.04 2.50 18.47
C ASP A 90 16.11 1.44 18.15
N TYR A 91 15.67 0.22 17.86
CA TYR A 91 16.58 -0.91 17.63
C TYR A 91 16.03 -1.92 16.64
N TRP A 92 16.95 -2.70 16.08
CA TRP A 92 16.66 -3.93 15.37
C TRP A 92 16.41 -5.07 16.36
N THR A 93 15.49 -5.96 16.05
CA THR A 93 15.09 -7.07 16.94
C THR A 93 14.67 -8.28 16.11
N VAL A 94 14.83 -9.48 16.66
CA VAL A 94 14.27 -10.70 16.07
C VAL A 94 12.79 -10.74 16.43
N HIS A 95 11.93 -10.86 15.44
CA HIS A 95 10.51 -11.13 15.58
C HIS A 95 10.30 -12.63 15.34
N VAL A 96 9.90 -13.35 16.38
CA VAL A 96 9.59 -14.79 16.32
C VAL A 96 8.15 -14.97 15.85
N TYR A 97 7.96 -15.74 14.77
CA TYR A 97 6.63 -15.96 14.21
C TYR A 97 5.83 -16.94 15.06
N LEU A 98 4.51 -16.79 15.02
CA LEU A 98 3.56 -17.56 15.78
C LEU A 98 2.85 -18.59 14.87
N PRO A 99 2.49 -19.78 15.40
CA PRO A 99 1.68 -20.74 14.68
C PRO A 99 0.23 -20.24 14.59
N ALA A 100 -0.48 -20.63 13.52
CA ALA A 100 -1.88 -20.25 13.31
C ALA A 100 -2.86 -20.87 14.34
N THR A 101 -2.44 -21.91 15.06
CA THR A 101 -3.22 -22.59 16.11
C THR A 101 -2.35 -22.85 17.33
N ILE A 102 -2.99 -23.02 18.51
CA ILE A 102 -2.27 -23.22 19.78
C ILE A 102 -1.32 -24.40 19.76
N ASP A 103 -1.65 -25.51 19.10
CA ASP A 103 -0.76 -26.68 18.99
C ASP A 103 0.19 -26.65 17.80
N GLY A 104 0.09 -25.65 16.91
CA GLY A 104 0.80 -25.62 15.64
C GLY A 104 2.33 -25.62 15.76
N PRO A 105 3.04 -26.06 14.69
CA PRO A 105 4.49 -26.24 14.69
C PRO A 105 5.28 -24.91 14.67
N LEU A 106 6.23 -24.76 15.61
CA LEU A 106 6.96 -23.51 15.82
C LEU A 106 8.00 -23.19 14.72
N ASN A 107 8.59 -24.22 14.10
CA ASN A 107 9.55 -24.08 13.01
C ASN A 107 8.91 -23.74 11.66
N LYS A 108 7.58 -23.86 11.55
CA LYS A 108 6.77 -23.52 10.37
C LYS A 108 5.75 -22.41 10.67
N ALA A 109 5.90 -21.75 11.82
CA ALA A 109 5.09 -20.61 12.22
C ALA A 109 5.19 -19.48 11.17
N GLY A 110 4.04 -18.88 10.84
CA GLY A 110 3.93 -17.94 9.72
C GLY A 110 3.33 -16.59 10.10
N THR A 111 2.67 -16.49 11.25
CA THR A 111 1.94 -15.27 11.62
C THR A 111 2.85 -14.33 12.42
N ALA A 112 2.72 -13.03 12.17
CA ALA A 112 3.38 -11.97 12.93
C ALA A 112 2.62 -11.62 14.22
N LEU A 113 1.35 -12.00 14.32
CA LEU A 113 0.51 -11.87 15.51
C LEU A 113 -0.28 -13.15 15.77
N GLY A 114 -0.70 -13.33 17.00
CA GLY A 114 -1.61 -14.40 17.43
C GLY A 114 -2.33 -14.01 18.72
N SER A 115 -3.10 -14.95 19.27
CA SER A 115 -3.69 -14.80 20.60
C SER A 115 -2.61 -14.67 21.68
N GLU A 116 -3.00 -14.14 22.85
CA GLU A 116 -2.09 -14.04 23.99
C GLU A 116 -1.56 -15.42 24.42
N GLU A 117 -2.42 -16.44 24.38
CA GLU A 117 -2.11 -17.82 24.71
C GLU A 117 -1.05 -18.42 23.77
N ILE A 118 -1.23 -18.25 22.45
CA ILE A 118 -0.24 -18.68 21.44
C ILE A 118 1.09 -17.98 21.68
N ALA A 119 1.07 -16.66 21.88
CA ALA A 119 2.27 -15.88 22.08
C ALA A 119 2.99 -16.22 23.41
N ARG A 120 2.25 -16.56 24.48
CA ARG A 120 2.80 -17.10 25.73
C ARG A 120 3.48 -18.46 25.51
N ARG A 121 2.81 -19.42 24.86
CA ARG A 121 3.40 -20.73 24.49
C ARG A 121 4.71 -20.57 23.71
N VAL A 122 4.74 -19.68 22.71
CA VAL A 122 5.96 -19.44 21.93
C VAL A 122 7.05 -18.78 22.77
N ALA A 123 6.72 -17.78 23.60
CA ALA A 123 7.70 -17.17 24.50
C ALA A 123 8.27 -18.18 25.52
N GLU A 124 7.46 -19.09 26.06
CA GLU A 124 7.94 -20.15 26.96
C GLU A 124 8.85 -21.14 26.23
N ALA A 125 8.49 -21.58 25.03
CA ALA A 125 9.34 -22.44 24.21
C ALA A 125 10.67 -21.78 23.82
N VAL A 126 10.65 -20.50 23.44
CA VAL A 126 11.84 -19.69 23.13
C VAL A 126 12.74 -19.54 24.36
N ARG A 127 12.16 -19.30 25.55
CA ARG A 127 12.91 -19.27 26.82
C ARG A 127 13.52 -20.63 27.16
N GLY A 128 12.80 -21.72 26.92
CA GLY A 128 13.30 -23.10 27.05
C GLY A 128 14.46 -23.45 26.11
N LYS A 129 14.79 -22.59 25.13
CA LYS A 129 15.99 -22.69 24.28
C LYS A 129 17.12 -21.71 24.66
N GLY A 130 17.01 -21.02 25.80
CA GLY A 130 18.05 -20.13 26.33
C GLY A 130 18.04 -18.71 25.76
N PHE A 131 16.96 -18.28 25.13
CA PHE A 131 16.76 -16.88 24.72
C PHE A 131 15.91 -16.13 25.75
N GLU A 132 15.97 -14.80 25.74
CA GLU A 132 15.06 -13.95 26.54
C GLU A 132 14.00 -13.28 25.64
N PRO A 133 12.79 -13.86 25.54
CA PRO A 133 11.70 -13.29 24.75
C PRO A 133 10.91 -12.24 25.52
N ARG A 134 10.62 -11.15 24.83
CA ARG A 134 9.59 -10.16 25.20
C ARG A 134 8.27 -10.55 24.53
N LEU A 135 7.20 -10.52 25.32
CA LEU A 135 5.83 -10.70 24.88
C LEU A 135 5.18 -9.31 24.83
N GLU A 136 4.85 -8.83 23.64
CA GLU A 136 4.43 -7.44 23.40
C GLU A 136 3.00 -7.41 22.81
N ARG A 137 2.13 -6.57 23.39
CA ARG A 137 0.74 -6.41 22.94
C ARG A 137 0.66 -5.38 21.82
N VAL A 138 0.10 -5.77 20.68
CA VAL A 138 -0.14 -4.84 19.57
C VAL A 138 -1.60 -4.37 19.61
N SER A 139 -1.78 -3.05 19.62
CA SER A 139 -3.10 -2.39 19.64
C SER A 139 -3.36 -1.65 18.34
N SER A 140 -4.59 -1.75 17.84
CA SER A 140 -5.10 -0.88 16.77
C SER A 140 -5.62 0.44 17.37
N PRO A 141 -5.36 1.59 16.72
CA PRO A 141 -6.10 2.81 17.01
C PRO A 141 -7.57 2.66 16.59
N ALA A 142 -8.38 3.65 16.93
CA ALA A 142 -9.75 3.76 16.41
C ALA A 142 -9.73 4.22 14.95
N PHE A 143 -10.64 3.64 14.18
CA PHE A 143 -11.00 4.03 12.82
C PHE A 143 -12.48 4.48 12.81
N ALA A 144 -12.97 5.03 11.70
CA ALA A 144 -14.34 5.55 11.62
C ALA A 144 -15.40 4.44 11.74
N ASP A 145 -15.06 3.21 11.34
CA ASP A 145 -15.93 2.03 11.34
C ASP A 145 -15.50 0.95 12.37
N ARG A 146 -14.46 1.19 13.17
CA ARG A 146 -13.92 0.20 14.12
C ARG A 146 -13.29 0.87 15.35
N PRO A 147 -13.70 0.52 16.59
CA PRO A 147 -13.10 1.07 17.80
C PRO A 147 -11.63 0.64 17.97
N ALA A 148 -10.88 1.41 18.77
CA ALA A 148 -9.55 1.01 19.22
C ALA A 148 -9.62 -0.30 20.02
N GLY A 149 -8.58 -1.14 19.93
CA GLY A 149 -8.57 -2.42 20.61
C GLY A 149 -7.28 -3.20 20.43
N THR A 150 -7.14 -4.31 21.16
CA THR A 150 -6.00 -5.23 20.96
C THR A 150 -6.16 -5.94 19.62
N LEU A 151 -5.11 -5.92 18.79
CA LEU A 151 -5.07 -6.63 17.51
C LEU A 151 -4.49 -8.05 17.70
N GLY A 152 -3.56 -8.22 18.63
CA GLY A 152 -2.94 -9.49 18.96
C GLY A 152 -1.65 -9.29 19.76
N TRP A 153 -0.87 -10.35 19.89
CA TRP A 153 0.42 -10.34 20.59
C TRP A 153 1.55 -10.81 19.68
N THR A 154 2.76 -10.26 19.88
CA THR A 154 4.00 -10.62 19.17
C THR A 154 5.06 -11.09 20.17
N VAL A 155 5.96 -11.98 19.72
CA VAL A 155 7.13 -12.42 20.50
C VAL A 155 8.40 -11.90 19.84
N ARG A 156 9.25 -11.22 20.62
CA ARG A 156 10.50 -10.61 20.13
C ARG A 156 11.70 -10.96 21.00
N VAL A 157 12.88 -11.06 20.39
CA VAL A 157 14.14 -11.44 21.07
C VAL A 157 15.23 -10.42 20.75
N GLY A 158 15.95 -10.00 21.79
CA GLY A 158 17.10 -9.10 21.71
C GLY A 158 16.79 -7.64 21.34
N ARG A 159 17.80 -6.78 21.51
CA ARG A 159 17.88 -5.41 20.97
C ARG A 159 19.24 -5.29 20.30
N TYR A 160 19.28 -4.85 19.04
CA TYR A 160 20.47 -4.82 18.19
C TYR A 160 20.59 -3.46 17.51
N ALA A 161 21.81 -2.98 17.29
CA ALA A 161 22.03 -1.69 16.64
C ALA A 161 21.81 -1.77 15.12
N THR A 162 21.97 -2.95 14.52
CA THR A 162 21.89 -3.15 13.06
C THR A 162 21.05 -4.37 12.66
N ASP A 163 20.49 -4.34 11.44
CA ASP A 163 19.83 -5.50 10.84
C ASP A 163 20.78 -6.71 10.67
N ALA A 164 22.09 -6.47 10.50
CA ALA A 164 23.09 -7.53 10.39
C ALA A 164 23.24 -8.32 11.71
N GLU A 165 23.30 -7.63 12.85
CA GLU A 165 23.29 -8.23 14.18
C GLU A 165 21.98 -8.98 14.45
N ALA A 166 20.84 -8.36 14.14
CA ALA A 166 19.52 -8.99 14.29
C ALA A 166 19.36 -10.21 13.37
N SER A 167 19.94 -10.19 12.16
CA SER A 167 19.95 -11.31 11.22
C SER A 167 20.84 -12.46 11.69
N ALA A 168 21.98 -12.17 12.31
CA ALA A 168 22.82 -13.18 12.95
C ALA A 168 22.08 -13.85 14.14
N ALA A 169 21.38 -13.07 14.97
CA ALA A 169 20.53 -13.60 16.03
C ALA A 169 19.31 -14.37 15.49
N LEU A 170 18.71 -13.94 14.38
CA LEU A 170 17.64 -14.68 13.71
C LEU A 170 18.12 -16.06 13.23
N ALA A 171 19.37 -16.17 12.78
CA ALA A 171 19.94 -17.46 12.39
C ALA A 171 20.07 -18.44 13.58
N THR A 172 20.45 -17.97 14.77
CA THR A 172 20.51 -18.82 15.97
C THR A 172 19.12 -19.21 16.48
N VAL A 173 18.17 -18.28 16.46
CA VAL A 173 16.74 -18.56 16.77
C VAL A 173 16.15 -19.58 15.79
N ARG A 174 16.47 -19.48 14.49
CA ARG A 174 16.05 -20.48 13.49
C ARG A 174 16.69 -21.84 13.72
N ALA A 175 17.99 -21.90 14.03
CA ALA A 175 18.68 -23.14 14.38
C ALA A 175 18.10 -23.82 15.64
N ALA A 176 17.55 -23.04 16.58
CA ALA A 176 16.86 -23.55 17.76
C ALA A 176 15.43 -24.09 17.50
N GLY A 177 14.91 -23.94 16.28
CA GLY A 177 13.64 -24.52 15.84
C GLY A 177 12.46 -23.55 15.73
N PHE A 178 12.68 -22.25 15.58
CA PHE A 178 11.62 -21.25 15.42
C PHE A 178 11.65 -20.55 14.06
N ALA A 179 10.48 -20.23 13.51
CA ALA A 179 10.39 -19.30 12.39
C ALA A 179 10.42 -17.83 12.86
N GLY A 180 10.77 -16.91 11.97
CA GLY A 180 10.87 -15.49 12.31
C GLY A 180 11.52 -14.62 11.23
N GLY A 181 11.61 -13.32 11.50
CA GLY A 181 12.25 -12.29 10.66
C GLY A 181 12.87 -11.18 11.52
N THR A 182 13.60 -10.25 10.91
CA THR A 182 14.06 -9.02 11.59
C THR A 182 13.01 -7.91 11.52
N ARG A 183 13.01 -7.01 12.51
CA ARG A 183 12.17 -5.81 12.57
C ARG A 183 12.99 -4.66 13.16
N TYR A 184 12.69 -3.44 12.71
CA TYR A 184 13.16 -2.19 13.32
C TYR A 184 11.99 -1.51 14.03
N THR A 185 12.16 -1.11 15.29
CA THR A 185 11.05 -0.67 16.17
C THR A 185 10.35 0.61 15.71
N ALA A 186 11.08 1.56 15.13
CA ALA A 186 10.52 2.78 14.57
C ALA A 186 9.43 2.51 13.53
N GLN A 187 9.51 1.34 12.87
CA GLN A 187 8.56 0.91 11.84
C GLN A 187 7.33 0.16 12.39
N ASP A 188 7.16 0.08 13.72
CA ASP A 188 5.99 -0.56 14.31
C ASP A 188 4.72 0.32 14.29
N GLY A 189 4.85 1.59 13.92
CA GLY A 189 3.71 2.49 13.71
C GLY A 189 3.19 3.12 15.00
N THR A 190 4.04 3.26 16.01
CA THR A 190 3.68 3.78 17.34
C THR A 190 4.44 5.05 17.74
N ASP A 191 5.57 5.36 17.10
CA ASP A 191 6.38 6.54 17.41
C ASP A 191 6.06 7.74 16.47
N PRO A 192 5.50 8.85 16.97
CA PRO A 192 5.29 10.07 16.20
C PRO A 192 6.54 10.95 16.04
N GLY A 193 7.62 10.64 16.76
CA GLY A 193 8.93 11.26 16.61
C GLY A 193 9.75 10.70 15.45
N ALA A 194 9.42 9.50 14.95
CA ALA A 194 10.17 8.77 13.94
C ALA A 194 10.43 9.61 12.67
N PRO A 195 11.61 9.48 12.04
CA PRO A 195 11.97 10.30 10.90
C PRO A 195 11.08 9.97 9.69
N GLN A 196 10.58 11.00 9.02
CA GLN A 196 9.78 10.89 7.81
C GLN A 196 10.26 11.88 6.74
N LYS A 197 10.33 11.41 5.49
CA LYS A 197 10.50 12.25 4.30
C LYS A 197 9.19 12.30 3.53
N VAL A 198 8.64 13.51 3.39
CA VAL A 198 7.36 13.75 2.72
C VAL A 198 7.56 14.67 1.53
N HIS A 199 7.05 14.28 0.37
CA HIS A 199 7.10 15.04 -0.88
C HIS A 199 5.68 15.27 -1.39
N MET A 200 5.33 16.51 -1.71
CA MET A 200 4.00 16.91 -2.12
C MET A 200 4.05 17.77 -3.38
N ILE A 201 3.38 17.33 -4.45
CA ILE A 201 2.98 18.20 -5.55
C ILE A 201 1.64 18.86 -5.20
N SER A 202 1.57 20.19 -5.25
CA SER A 202 0.31 20.93 -5.16
C SER A 202 -0.01 21.58 -6.51
N VAL A 203 -1.26 21.46 -6.96
CA VAL A 203 -1.75 22.03 -8.23
C VAL A 203 -2.81 23.09 -7.93
N ASP A 204 -2.44 24.37 -8.10
CA ASP A 204 -3.35 25.51 -8.02
C ASP A 204 -4.00 25.76 -9.39
N PHE A 205 -5.20 25.23 -9.58
CA PHE A 205 -5.99 25.33 -10.79
C PHE A 205 -6.44 26.75 -11.18
N ARG A 206 -6.24 27.76 -10.33
CA ARG A 206 -6.43 29.18 -10.68
C ARG A 206 -5.30 29.67 -11.59
N LYS A 207 -4.09 29.10 -11.40
CA LYS A 207 -2.87 29.40 -12.16
C LYS A 207 -2.58 28.36 -13.25
N PHE A 208 -2.76 27.07 -12.92
CA PHE A 208 -2.51 25.95 -13.82
C PHE A 208 -3.68 25.76 -14.81
N ARG A 209 -3.36 25.73 -16.11
CA ARG A 209 -4.36 25.61 -17.20
C ARG A 209 -4.57 24.19 -17.69
N GLY A 210 -3.62 23.29 -17.44
CA GLY A 210 -3.71 21.89 -17.80
C GLY A 210 -4.70 21.07 -16.96
N SER A 211 -4.48 19.76 -16.99
CA SER A 211 -5.35 18.73 -16.43
C SER A 211 -4.61 17.82 -15.45
N VAL A 212 -5.35 17.20 -14.52
CA VAL A 212 -4.86 16.05 -13.75
C VAL A 212 -5.78 14.87 -13.99
N GLY A 213 -5.20 13.73 -14.39
CA GLY A 213 -5.98 12.56 -14.74
C GLY A 213 -5.12 11.31 -14.87
N THR A 214 -5.77 10.17 -14.76
CA THR A 214 -5.13 8.85 -14.78
C THR A 214 -4.68 8.40 -16.16
N ASP A 215 -3.67 7.51 -16.20
CA ASP A 215 -3.29 6.74 -17.38
C ASP A 215 -2.75 5.36 -17.03
N PHE A 216 -2.64 4.50 -18.02
CA PHE A 216 -1.95 3.21 -17.97
C PHE A 216 -1.01 3.10 -19.19
N GLY A 217 -0.37 1.94 -19.37
CA GLY A 217 0.48 1.66 -20.52
C GLY A 217 -0.29 1.49 -21.84
N PRO A 218 0.33 0.89 -22.87
CA PRO A 218 -0.34 0.59 -24.15
C PRO A 218 -1.60 -0.26 -24.01
N THR A 219 -1.64 -1.13 -23.00
CA THR A 219 -2.80 -1.95 -22.62
C THR A 219 -2.97 -1.93 -21.09
N LEU A 220 -4.19 -2.21 -20.63
CA LEU A 220 -4.52 -2.24 -19.21
C LEU A 220 -3.93 -3.47 -18.48
N ASN A 221 -3.62 -4.55 -19.21
CA ASN A 221 -2.96 -5.74 -18.68
C ASN A 221 -1.41 -5.66 -18.69
N GLY A 222 -0.86 -4.45 -18.76
CA GLY A 222 0.57 -4.17 -18.74
C GLY A 222 0.96 -3.20 -17.63
N THR A 223 2.24 -3.22 -17.24
CA THR A 223 2.79 -2.30 -16.24
C THR A 223 3.91 -1.46 -16.82
N GLU A 224 3.88 -0.15 -16.58
CA GLU A 224 4.90 0.79 -17.07
C GLU A 224 5.55 1.57 -15.92
N LYS A 225 6.77 2.08 -16.11
CA LYS A 225 7.37 3.00 -15.13
C LYS A 225 6.70 4.36 -15.22
N LEU A 226 6.49 5.00 -14.06
CA LEU A 226 5.97 6.37 -14.01
C LEU A 226 6.90 7.38 -14.72
N THR A 227 8.22 7.17 -14.73
CA THR A 227 9.16 8.03 -15.49
C THR A 227 8.82 8.03 -16.98
N ASP A 228 8.53 6.85 -17.50
CA ASP A 228 8.37 6.60 -18.92
C ASP A 228 6.98 7.11 -19.36
N LEU A 229 5.95 6.90 -18.52
CA LEU A 229 4.63 7.49 -18.73
C LEU A 229 4.60 9.02 -18.59
N VAL A 230 5.37 9.62 -17.65
CA VAL A 230 5.51 11.07 -17.53
C VAL A 230 6.16 11.66 -18.79
N ALA A 231 7.22 11.03 -19.29
CA ALA A 231 7.91 11.44 -20.52
C ALA A 231 7.00 11.31 -21.75
N ALA A 232 6.37 10.15 -21.95
CA ALA A 232 5.48 9.87 -23.09
C ALA A 232 4.27 10.81 -23.14
N ASN A 233 3.67 11.13 -21.98
CA ASN A 233 2.54 12.07 -21.88
C ASN A 233 2.96 13.56 -21.86
N ARG A 234 4.26 13.88 -21.85
CA ARG A 234 4.78 15.23 -21.58
C ARG A 234 4.21 15.84 -20.29
N ALA A 235 3.91 15.02 -19.28
CA ALA A 235 3.39 15.47 -18.01
C ALA A 235 4.42 16.38 -17.28
N VAL A 236 3.98 17.34 -16.47
CA VAL A 236 4.88 18.14 -15.60
C VAL A 236 5.28 17.36 -14.36
N ALA A 237 4.38 16.49 -13.89
CA ALA A 237 4.59 15.60 -12.75
C ALA A 237 3.64 14.40 -12.83
N GLY A 238 3.89 13.38 -12.03
CA GLY A 238 2.98 12.27 -11.82
C GLY A 238 3.26 11.49 -10.54
N ILE A 239 2.34 10.60 -10.19
CA ILE A 239 2.38 9.70 -9.03
C ILE A 239 1.79 8.33 -9.43
N ASN A 240 2.14 7.26 -8.72
CA ASN A 240 1.45 5.97 -8.84
C ASN A 240 -0.04 6.06 -8.43
N ALA A 241 -0.89 5.13 -8.87
CA ALA A 241 -2.33 5.18 -8.64
C ALA A 241 -2.89 3.95 -7.90
N GLN A 242 -3.55 3.03 -8.60
CA GLN A 242 -4.21 1.86 -8.00
C GLN A 242 -3.22 0.74 -7.70
N TRP A 243 -3.61 -0.16 -6.78
CA TRP A 243 -3.00 -1.48 -6.70
C TRP A 243 -3.15 -2.21 -8.03
N PHE A 244 -2.32 -3.22 -8.26
CA PHE A 244 -2.40 -4.02 -9.48
C PHE A 244 -2.02 -5.48 -9.21
N TYR A 245 -2.70 -6.38 -9.91
CA TYR A 245 -2.48 -7.83 -9.86
C TYR A 245 -2.59 -8.35 -11.28
N ASN A 246 -1.83 -9.41 -11.62
CA ASN A 246 -1.75 -9.94 -12.99
C ASN A 246 -1.46 -8.83 -14.04
N SER A 247 -0.59 -7.89 -13.66
CA SER A 247 -0.21 -6.70 -14.45
C SER A 247 -1.35 -5.73 -14.79
N ALA A 248 -2.49 -5.78 -14.09
CA ALA A 248 -3.64 -4.88 -14.32
C ALA A 248 -4.11 -4.18 -13.04
N PRO A 249 -4.62 -2.93 -13.10
CA PRO A 249 -5.22 -2.24 -11.96
C PRO A 249 -6.34 -3.05 -11.29
N GLY A 250 -6.30 -3.13 -9.95
CA GLY A 250 -7.29 -3.80 -9.12
C GLY A 250 -8.31 -2.83 -8.53
N GLY A 251 -9.56 -3.30 -8.41
CA GLY A 251 -10.70 -2.48 -7.99
C GLY A 251 -11.26 -1.62 -9.14
N MET A 252 -12.41 -0.97 -8.88
CA MET A 252 -13.14 -0.24 -9.92
C MET A 252 -12.26 0.82 -10.57
N TYR A 253 -12.15 0.73 -11.89
CA TYR A 253 -11.47 1.73 -12.71
C TYR A 253 -12.47 2.30 -13.71
N VAL A 254 -12.85 3.56 -13.53
CA VAL A 254 -13.53 4.37 -14.55
C VAL A 254 -12.54 5.35 -15.15
N LYS A 255 -12.40 5.36 -16.48
CA LYS A 255 -11.61 6.35 -17.22
C LYS A 255 -12.48 7.02 -18.27
N ASP A 256 -12.56 8.35 -18.23
CA ASP A 256 -13.34 9.18 -19.17
C ASP A 256 -14.82 8.74 -19.33
N GLY A 257 -15.43 8.26 -18.25
CA GLY A 257 -16.80 7.75 -18.22
C GLY A 257 -16.99 6.30 -18.69
N LYS A 258 -15.92 5.57 -19.03
CA LYS A 258 -15.96 4.12 -19.31
C LYS A 258 -15.59 3.33 -18.06
N LEU A 259 -16.40 2.34 -17.67
CA LEU A 259 -16.00 1.33 -16.69
C LEU A 259 -15.07 0.31 -17.36
N ILE A 260 -13.80 0.31 -16.97
CA ILE A 260 -12.74 -0.53 -17.54
C ILE A 260 -12.05 -1.44 -16.51
N GLY A 261 -12.54 -1.51 -15.27
CA GLY A 261 -12.12 -2.47 -14.26
C GLY A 261 -13.25 -2.72 -13.26
N GLY A 262 -13.45 -3.99 -12.86
CA GLY A 262 -14.52 -4.40 -11.95
C GLY A 262 -14.35 -3.86 -10.52
N ALA A 263 -15.46 -3.63 -9.81
CA ALA A 263 -15.42 -3.07 -8.46
C ALA A 263 -15.05 -4.09 -7.39
N THR A 264 -14.29 -3.63 -6.40
CA THR A 264 -14.26 -4.20 -5.06
C THR A 264 -15.41 -3.55 -4.28
N GLN A 265 -16.55 -4.25 -4.15
CA GLN A 265 -17.83 -3.66 -3.74
C GLN A 265 -17.75 -2.96 -2.39
N GLY A 266 -18.19 -1.70 -2.34
CA GLY A 266 -18.26 -0.89 -1.12
C GLY A 266 -16.93 -0.25 -0.70
N ARG A 267 -15.81 -0.55 -1.36
CA ARG A 267 -14.50 0.06 -1.07
C ARG A 267 -14.43 1.51 -1.53
N GLY A 268 -13.68 2.32 -0.77
CA GLY A 268 -13.34 3.71 -1.04
C GLY A 268 -12.64 3.91 -2.39
N GLY A 269 -13.07 4.95 -3.10
CA GLY A 269 -12.46 5.43 -4.33
C GLY A 269 -12.43 6.94 -4.39
N ILE A 270 -11.60 7.47 -5.30
CA ILE A 270 -11.58 8.90 -5.58
C ILE A 270 -12.15 9.17 -6.98
N LYS A 271 -13.16 10.04 -7.04
CA LYS A 271 -13.78 10.48 -8.27
C LYS A 271 -13.19 11.82 -8.69
N LEU A 272 -12.48 11.84 -9.82
CA LEU A 272 -11.93 13.04 -10.45
C LEU A 272 -12.89 13.49 -11.56
N THR A 273 -13.22 14.77 -11.55
CA THR A 273 -14.04 15.42 -12.59
C THR A 273 -13.47 16.77 -12.99
N LYS A 274 -13.92 17.31 -14.13
CA LYS A 274 -13.46 18.61 -14.68
C LYS A 274 -11.93 18.65 -14.77
N ASP A 275 -11.34 17.65 -15.42
CA ASP A 275 -9.89 17.57 -15.64
C ASP A 275 -9.05 17.62 -14.35
N GLY A 276 -9.57 17.00 -13.28
CA GLY A 276 -8.95 16.94 -11.96
C GLY A 276 -9.24 18.15 -11.06
N ARG A 277 -9.96 19.17 -11.55
CA ARG A 277 -10.34 20.39 -10.80
C ARG A 277 -11.38 20.15 -9.71
N ARG A 278 -11.88 18.92 -9.57
CA ARG A 278 -12.75 18.48 -8.49
C ARG A 278 -12.46 17.02 -8.17
N ALA A 279 -12.10 16.76 -6.93
CA ALA A 279 -11.92 15.42 -6.37
C ALA A 279 -12.95 15.21 -5.26
N GLU A 280 -13.50 13.99 -5.17
CA GLU A 280 -14.40 13.56 -4.10
C GLU A 280 -14.02 12.14 -3.70
N VAL A 281 -13.93 11.85 -2.40
CA VAL A 281 -13.82 10.47 -1.92
C VAL A 281 -15.20 9.93 -1.56
N ASP A 282 -15.48 8.69 -1.93
CA ASP A 282 -16.64 7.97 -1.42
C ASP A 282 -16.41 6.46 -1.50
N ALA A 283 -17.26 5.68 -0.83
CA ALA A 283 -17.41 4.27 -1.16
C ALA A 283 -18.10 4.15 -2.53
N TYR A 284 -17.75 3.12 -3.30
CA TYR A 284 -18.41 2.84 -4.58
C TYR A 284 -18.73 1.35 -4.77
N THR A 285 -19.85 1.08 -5.43
CA THR A 285 -20.21 -0.25 -5.96
C THR A 285 -20.39 -0.17 -7.47
N ALA A 286 -20.24 -1.31 -8.16
CA ALA A 286 -20.53 -1.43 -9.59
C ALA A 286 -21.21 -2.75 -9.91
N HIS A 287 -22.41 -2.66 -10.48
CA HIS A 287 -23.16 -3.80 -11.02
C HIS A 287 -23.12 -3.75 -12.54
N VAL A 288 -22.67 -4.83 -13.15
CA VAL A 288 -22.63 -4.99 -14.60
C VAL A 288 -23.52 -6.16 -14.94
N THR A 289 -24.56 -5.93 -15.74
CA THR A 289 -25.55 -6.96 -16.06
C THR A 289 -25.66 -7.16 -17.56
N MET A 290 -25.80 -8.41 -18.00
CA MET A 290 -26.00 -8.78 -19.40
C MET A 290 -27.41 -9.36 -19.58
N ARG A 291 -28.19 -8.76 -20.50
CA ARG A 291 -29.48 -9.30 -20.91
C ARG A 291 -29.35 -10.21 -22.13
N VAL A 292 -29.81 -11.44 -22.00
CA VAL A 292 -29.91 -12.47 -23.04
C VAL A 292 -31.39 -12.84 -23.22
N GLY A 293 -32.02 -12.34 -24.28
CA GLY A 293 -33.46 -12.51 -24.53
C GLY A 293 -34.34 -11.94 -23.42
N LYS A 294 -34.92 -12.83 -22.59
CA LYS A 294 -35.70 -12.47 -21.38
C LYS A 294 -34.87 -12.51 -20.09
N THR A 295 -33.80 -13.31 -20.04
CA THR A 295 -32.93 -13.49 -18.88
C THR A 295 -31.98 -12.29 -18.73
N THR A 296 -31.65 -11.94 -17.50
CA THR A 296 -30.59 -10.99 -17.15
C THR A 296 -29.69 -11.69 -16.14
N VAL A 297 -28.37 -11.63 -16.35
CA VAL A 297 -27.34 -12.17 -15.45
C VAL A 297 -26.41 -11.04 -15.01
N GLU A 298 -25.83 -11.17 -13.82
CA GLU A 298 -24.67 -10.36 -13.41
C GLU A 298 -23.45 -10.78 -14.26
N LEU A 299 -22.45 -9.91 -14.35
CA LEU A 299 -21.12 -10.20 -14.86
C LEU A 299 -20.14 -9.93 -13.72
N ASP A 300 -19.46 -10.98 -13.25
CA ASP A 300 -18.64 -11.00 -12.04
C ASP A 300 -17.36 -10.15 -12.18
N GLY A 301 -16.97 -9.84 -13.41
CA GLY A 301 -15.78 -9.06 -13.69
C GLY A 301 -15.85 -8.21 -14.96
N VAL A 302 -15.07 -7.12 -14.93
CA VAL A 302 -14.66 -6.36 -16.12
C VAL A 302 -13.14 -6.30 -16.10
N ASN A 303 -12.50 -6.73 -17.19
CA ASN A 303 -11.05 -6.62 -17.42
C ASN A 303 -10.22 -7.15 -16.24
N ARG A 304 -10.45 -8.40 -15.83
CA ARG A 304 -9.62 -9.14 -14.87
C ARG A 304 -9.47 -10.60 -15.31
N VAL A 305 -8.51 -11.33 -14.76
CA VAL A 305 -8.33 -12.75 -15.05
C VAL A 305 -9.49 -13.54 -14.42
N PRO A 306 -10.20 -14.41 -15.17
CA PRO A 306 -11.25 -15.26 -14.58
C PRO A 306 -10.67 -16.28 -13.60
N GLY A 307 -11.38 -16.53 -12.51
CA GLY A 307 -10.94 -17.34 -11.38
C GLY A 307 -10.10 -16.60 -10.33
N GLU A 308 -9.75 -15.33 -10.56
CA GLU A 308 -8.89 -14.56 -9.66
C GLU A 308 -9.50 -13.21 -9.26
N ILE A 309 -10.11 -13.19 -8.07
CA ILE A 309 -10.67 -11.98 -7.44
C ILE A 309 -9.68 -11.46 -6.40
N TRP A 310 -8.62 -10.81 -6.90
CA TRP A 310 -7.67 -10.11 -6.04
C TRP A 310 -8.33 -8.95 -5.30
N ASN A 311 -7.99 -8.83 -4.02
CA ASN A 311 -8.67 -8.05 -2.97
C ASN A 311 -10.03 -8.57 -2.51
N CYS A 312 -10.53 -9.69 -3.04
CA CYS A 312 -11.92 -10.13 -2.84
C CYS A 312 -12.92 -9.00 -3.11
N GLY A 313 -14.13 -9.10 -2.55
CA GLY A 313 -15.14 -8.07 -2.70
C GLY A 313 -15.71 -8.00 -4.12
N GLY A 314 -15.73 -9.11 -4.86
CA GLY A 314 -16.47 -9.20 -6.11
C GLY A 314 -17.95 -9.48 -5.86
N VAL A 315 -18.53 -10.28 -6.76
CA VAL A 315 -19.90 -10.79 -6.73
C VAL A 315 -19.89 -12.14 -7.43
N GLY A 316 -20.86 -13.01 -7.13
CA GLY A 316 -21.03 -14.30 -7.82
C GLY A 316 -20.88 -15.52 -6.91
N GLY A 317 -20.50 -15.31 -5.65
CA GLY A 317 -20.21 -16.37 -4.69
C GLY A 317 -18.73 -16.53 -4.34
N ASP A 318 -17.91 -15.47 -4.52
CA ASP A 318 -16.47 -15.44 -4.19
C ASP A 318 -16.11 -16.19 -2.91
N GLN A 319 -15.15 -17.11 -2.99
CA GLN A 319 -14.61 -17.82 -1.83
C GLN A 319 -13.23 -17.30 -1.43
N PRO A 320 -12.93 -17.13 -0.13
CA PRO A 320 -13.80 -17.43 1.02
C PRO A 320 -14.79 -16.31 1.41
N THR A 321 -14.82 -15.16 0.70
CA THR A 321 -15.65 -14.01 1.09
C THR A 321 -15.93 -13.05 -0.07
N GLU A 322 -17.18 -12.60 -0.21
CA GLU A 322 -17.56 -11.48 -1.10
C GLU A 322 -17.31 -10.10 -0.45
N LYS A 323 -16.56 -10.02 0.65
CA LYS A 323 -16.18 -8.74 1.27
C LYS A 323 -14.79 -8.29 0.81
N PRO A 324 -14.52 -6.98 0.76
CA PRO A 324 -13.17 -6.46 0.55
C PRO A 324 -12.18 -7.01 1.59
N GLN A 325 -11.09 -7.60 1.11
CA GLN A 325 -9.96 -8.13 1.90
C GLN A 325 -8.66 -7.87 1.14
N HIS A 326 -8.01 -6.74 1.42
CA HIS A 326 -6.84 -6.32 0.65
C HIS A 326 -5.69 -7.35 0.72
N ASP A 327 -5.03 -7.58 -0.42
CA ASP A 327 -4.01 -8.61 -0.66
C ASP A 327 -4.46 -10.06 -0.41
N LEU A 328 -5.77 -10.33 -0.27
CA LEU A 328 -6.31 -11.68 -0.46
C LEU A 328 -6.62 -11.92 -1.94
N LYS A 329 -6.38 -13.13 -2.42
CA LYS A 329 -7.04 -13.63 -3.64
C LYS A 329 -8.23 -14.47 -3.21
N CYS A 330 -9.44 -14.01 -3.55
CA CYS A 330 -10.61 -14.87 -3.60
C CYS A 330 -10.70 -15.56 -4.97
N THR A 331 -11.49 -16.63 -5.02
CA THR A 331 -11.68 -17.48 -6.20
C THR A 331 -13.16 -17.79 -6.41
N ASP A 332 -13.58 -17.79 -7.67
CA ASP A 332 -14.82 -18.38 -8.14
C ASP A 332 -14.51 -19.16 -9.42
N ASP A 333 -14.94 -20.43 -9.50
CA ASP A 333 -14.70 -21.29 -10.66
C ASP A 333 -15.70 -21.02 -11.80
N SER A 334 -16.80 -20.28 -11.57
CA SER A 334 -17.96 -20.19 -12.48
C SER A 334 -18.37 -18.76 -12.90
N GLU A 335 -17.40 -17.94 -13.29
CA GLU A 335 -17.61 -16.51 -13.60
C GLU A 335 -18.07 -16.22 -15.05
N LEU A 336 -18.65 -15.03 -15.23
CA LEU A 336 -18.85 -14.30 -16.48
C LEU A 336 -18.06 -12.98 -16.48
N VAL A 337 -16.90 -12.94 -17.14
CA VAL A 337 -16.01 -11.77 -17.16
C VAL A 337 -16.02 -11.08 -18.53
N ARG A 338 -16.29 -9.77 -18.54
CA ARG A 338 -16.25 -8.94 -19.76
C ARG A 338 -14.85 -8.39 -20.03
N PHE A 339 -14.39 -8.53 -21.26
CA PHE A 339 -13.18 -7.87 -21.75
C PHE A 339 -13.50 -6.76 -22.75
N THR A 340 -12.90 -5.60 -22.56
CA THR A 340 -12.97 -4.44 -23.48
C THR A 340 -11.62 -4.25 -24.20
N PRO A 341 -11.55 -3.49 -25.31
CA PRO A 341 -10.31 -3.32 -26.07
C PRO A 341 -9.16 -2.75 -25.25
N GLU A 342 -9.46 -1.97 -24.20
CA GLU A 342 -8.47 -1.44 -23.26
C GLU A 342 -7.64 -2.53 -22.57
N TRP A 343 -8.18 -3.75 -22.38
CA TRP A 343 -7.43 -4.86 -21.77
C TRP A 343 -6.19 -5.28 -22.57
N GLY A 344 -6.24 -5.20 -23.90
CA GLY A 344 -5.24 -5.84 -24.77
C GLY A 344 -5.65 -7.27 -25.13
N VAL A 345 -4.77 -8.25 -24.88
CA VAL A 345 -5.01 -9.67 -25.23
C VAL A 345 -5.71 -10.40 -24.08
N PRO A 346 -6.97 -10.89 -24.24
CA PRO A 346 -7.66 -11.64 -23.19
C PRO A 346 -6.96 -12.97 -22.84
N PRO A 347 -7.08 -13.45 -21.59
CA PRO A 347 -6.52 -14.72 -21.19
C PRO A 347 -7.14 -15.88 -21.99
N LYS A 348 -6.31 -16.85 -22.36
CA LYS A 348 -6.71 -18.09 -23.04
C LYS A 348 -7.03 -19.18 -22.01
N GLY A 349 -7.96 -20.09 -22.33
CA GLY A 349 -8.21 -21.25 -21.48
C GLY A 349 -9.49 -22.02 -21.80
N ALA A 350 -9.77 -23.04 -20.99
CA ALA A 350 -11.05 -23.74 -20.98
C ALA A 350 -12.18 -22.82 -20.50
N GLY A 351 -13.41 -23.13 -20.92
CA GLY A 351 -14.60 -22.31 -20.71
C GLY A 351 -15.31 -22.03 -22.04
N ALA A 352 -16.06 -20.94 -22.10
CA ALA A 352 -16.71 -20.46 -23.32
C ALA A 352 -16.50 -18.95 -23.50
N GLU A 353 -16.71 -18.43 -24.71
CA GLU A 353 -16.60 -16.99 -24.97
C GLU A 353 -17.56 -16.50 -26.05
N ALA A 354 -18.33 -15.45 -25.74
CA ALA A 354 -19.11 -14.71 -26.74
C ALA A 354 -18.32 -13.48 -27.21
N VAL A 355 -18.27 -13.24 -28.53
CA VAL A 355 -17.63 -12.08 -29.15
C VAL A 355 -18.72 -11.10 -29.61
N LEU A 356 -18.67 -9.84 -29.17
CA LEU A 356 -19.69 -8.82 -29.43
C LEU A 356 -19.11 -7.65 -30.24
N ASP A 357 -19.85 -7.20 -31.26
CA ASP A 357 -19.56 -5.97 -31.98
C ASP A 357 -19.87 -4.69 -31.17
N GLU A 358 -19.57 -3.51 -31.75
CA GLU A 358 -19.86 -2.18 -31.17
C GLU A 358 -21.34 -1.96 -30.79
N ARG A 359 -22.26 -2.76 -31.34
CA ARG A 359 -23.71 -2.65 -31.17
C ARG A 359 -24.25 -3.72 -30.22
N GLY A 360 -23.39 -4.56 -29.65
CA GLY A 360 -23.75 -5.71 -28.81
C GLY A 360 -24.33 -6.89 -29.58
N ARG A 361 -24.10 -7.01 -30.89
CA ARG A 361 -24.46 -8.21 -31.66
C ARG A 361 -23.35 -9.25 -31.51
N VAL A 362 -23.74 -10.49 -31.24
CA VAL A 362 -22.82 -11.63 -31.15
C VAL A 362 -22.35 -12.00 -32.56
N THR A 363 -21.04 -11.92 -32.79
CA THR A 363 -20.40 -12.30 -34.07
C THR A 363 -19.86 -13.73 -34.03
N ALA A 364 -19.46 -14.22 -32.86
CA ALA A 364 -19.03 -15.59 -32.63
C ALA A 364 -19.35 -16.06 -31.21
N VAL A 365 -19.51 -17.37 -31.04
CA VAL A 365 -19.57 -18.06 -29.75
C VAL A 365 -18.59 -19.23 -29.81
N ASN A 366 -17.63 -19.26 -28.90
CA ASN A 366 -16.51 -20.20 -28.90
C ASN A 366 -16.61 -21.15 -27.70
N GLY A 367 -16.28 -22.43 -27.90
CA GLY A 367 -16.12 -23.43 -26.82
C GLY A 367 -14.77 -23.36 -26.09
N SER A 368 -14.11 -22.20 -26.13
CA SER A 368 -12.87 -21.89 -25.39
C SER A 368 -12.68 -20.38 -25.30
N ARG A 369 -11.83 -19.95 -24.36
CA ARG A 369 -11.53 -18.53 -24.08
C ARG A 369 -10.26 -18.06 -24.78
N GLY A 370 -10.23 -16.77 -25.14
CA GLY A 370 -9.06 -16.03 -25.61
C GLY A 370 -9.16 -15.46 -27.02
N ALA A 371 -10.38 -15.16 -27.48
CA ALA A 371 -10.63 -14.41 -28.70
C ALA A 371 -10.10 -12.96 -28.62
N ALA A 372 -9.78 -12.37 -29.76
CA ALA A 372 -9.43 -10.95 -29.83
C ALA A 372 -10.67 -10.08 -29.59
N VAL A 373 -10.53 -9.01 -28.80
CA VAL A 373 -11.64 -8.08 -28.55
C VAL A 373 -11.85 -7.19 -29.79
N PRO A 374 -13.06 -7.15 -30.39
CA PRO A 374 -13.33 -6.28 -31.53
C PRO A 374 -13.20 -4.80 -31.18
N ALA A 375 -12.72 -3.98 -32.12
CA ALA A 375 -12.67 -2.53 -31.95
C ALA A 375 -14.06 -1.96 -31.65
N GLY A 376 -14.19 -1.22 -30.54
CA GLY A 376 -15.47 -0.69 -30.04
C GLY A 376 -16.43 -1.72 -29.42
N GLY A 377 -16.15 -3.02 -29.54
CA GLY A 377 -16.94 -4.11 -29.00
C GLY A 377 -16.46 -4.61 -27.63
N SER A 378 -16.77 -5.87 -27.32
CA SER A 378 -16.26 -6.58 -26.13
C SER A 378 -16.33 -8.09 -26.32
N THR A 379 -15.62 -8.88 -25.51
CA THR A 379 -15.92 -10.31 -25.33
C THR A 379 -16.48 -10.57 -23.94
N ILE A 380 -17.24 -11.65 -23.78
CA ILE A 380 -17.71 -12.18 -22.50
C ILE A 380 -17.12 -13.58 -22.36
N GLN A 381 -16.13 -13.72 -21.49
CA GLN A 381 -15.55 -15.01 -21.12
C GLN A 381 -16.36 -15.66 -20.01
N ALA A 382 -16.49 -16.98 -20.06
CA ALA A 382 -17.24 -17.76 -19.10
C ALA A 382 -16.44 -18.97 -18.63
N THR A 383 -16.46 -19.28 -17.33
CA THR A 383 -15.87 -20.50 -16.73
C THR A 383 -16.94 -21.34 -16.03
N GLY A 384 -16.57 -22.52 -15.52
CA GLY A 384 -17.46 -23.37 -14.72
C GLY A 384 -18.83 -23.65 -15.36
N GLU A 385 -19.90 -23.56 -14.57
CA GLU A 385 -21.28 -23.74 -15.01
C GLU A 385 -21.73 -22.59 -15.93
N SER A 386 -21.21 -21.39 -15.72
CA SER A 386 -21.44 -20.21 -16.56
C SER A 386 -20.98 -20.42 -18.01
N ALA A 387 -19.96 -21.27 -18.25
CA ALA A 387 -19.54 -21.64 -19.60
C ALA A 387 -20.60 -22.49 -20.33
N SER A 388 -21.13 -23.52 -19.67
CA SER A 388 -22.23 -24.33 -20.21
C SER A 388 -23.48 -23.47 -20.45
N TRP A 389 -23.82 -22.61 -19.48
CA TRP A 389 -24.93 -21.67 -19.62
C TRP A 389 -24.77 -20.73 -20.82
N LEU A 390 -23.56 -20.20 -21.06
CA LEU A 390 -23.31 -19.29 -22.19
C LEU A 390 -23.50 -20.02 -23.53
N LEU A 391 -22.98 -21.24 -23.67
CA LEU A 391 -23.12 -22.06 -24.89
C LEU A 391 -24.59 -22.43 -25.18
N ASP A 392 -25.37 -22.73 -24.14
CA ASP A 392 -26.79 -23.08 -24.28
C ASP A 392 -27.67 -21.86 -24.62
N ARG A 393 -27.33 -20.67 -24.09
CA ARG A 393 -28.20 -19.48 -24.11
C ARG A 393 -27.83 -18.42 -25.14
N VAL A 394 -26.60 -18.41 -25.65
CA VAL A 394 -26.09 -17.37 -26.56
C VAL A 394 -25.72 -17.97 -27.91
N LYS A 395 -26.18 -17.35 -28.99
CA LYS A 395 -25.92 -17.77 -30.38
C LYS A 395 -25.39 -16.61 -31.23
N ALA A 396 -24.62 -16.93 -32.26
CA ALA A 396 -24.21 -15.95 -33.25
C ALA A 396 -25.46 -15.28 -33.88
N GLY A 397 -25.41 -13.95 -34.03
CA GLY A 397 -26.55 -13.13 -34.46
C GLY A 397 -27.40 -12.56 -33.33
N ASP A 398 -27.34 -13.09 -32.10
CA ASP A 398 -28.05 -12.53 -30.94
C ASP A 398 -27.63 -11.09 -30.65
N ARG A 399 -28.49 -10.35 -29.93
CA ARG A 399 -28.18 -9.00 -29.42
C ARG A 399 -28.18 -9.00 -27.90
N LEU A 400 -26.99 -8.94 -27.31
CA LEU A 400 -26.80 -8.91 -25.87
C LEU A 400 -26.77 -7.44 -25.41
N LYS A 401 -27.52 -7.11 -24.37
CA LYS A 401 -27.50 -5.75 -23.80
C LYS A 401 -26.79 -5.75 -22.46
N VAL A 402 -25.52 -5.36 -22.47
CA VAL A 402 -24.77 -5.02 -21.26
C VAL A 402 -25.28 -3.69 -20.69
N ARG A 403 -25.39 -3.60 -19.35
CA ARG A 403 -25.75 -2.39 -18.62
C ARG A 403 -24.82 -2.24 -17.42
N GLU A 404 -24.30 -1.03 -17.24
CA GLU A 404 -23.42 -0.65 -16.14
C GLU A 404 -24.18 0.28 -15.17
N ARG A 405 -24.10 -0.01 -13.87
CA ARG A 405 -24.64 0.80 -12.77
C ARG A 405 -23.56 0.94 -11.70
N VAL A 406 -22.97 2.13 -11.61
CA VAL A 406 -22.06 2.51 -10.51
C VAL A 406 -22.82 3.38 -9.52
N GLU A 407 -22.61 3.18 -8.23
CA GLU A 407 -23.32 3.91 -7.14
C GLU A 407 -22.33 4.44 -6.09
N ASP A 408 -22.71 5.53 -5.42
CA ASP A 408 -21.97 6.10 -4.28
C ASP A 408 -22.29 5.34 -2.97
N GLY A 409 -21.58 5.66 -1.88
CA GLY A 409 -21.77 5.04 -0.57
C GLY A 409 -23.15 5.26 0.08
N ARG A 410 -24.04 6.01 -0.58
CA ARG A 410 -25.44 6.23 -0.17
C ARG A 410 -26.43 5.56 -1.14
N GLY A 411 -25.95 4.78 -2.10
CA GLY A 411 -26.76 4.12 -3.13
C GLY A 411 -27.26 5.03 -4.24
N HIS A 412 -26.71 6.25 -4.39
CA HIS A 412 -27.06 7.10 -5.52
C HIS A 412 -26.26 6.72 -6.76
N ARG A 413 -26.96 6.57 -7.90
CA ARG A 413 -26.30 6.28 -9.17
C ARG A 413 -25.34 7.39 -9.59
N VAL A 414 -24.09 7.01 -9.83
CA VAL A 414 -23.06 7.90 -10.39
C VAL A 414 -23.21 8.01 -11.90
N SER A 415 -23.24 9.25 -12.41
CA SER A 415 -23.28 9.51 -13.85
C SER A 415 -21.89 9.33 -14.47
N LEU A 416 -21.66 8.19 -15.13
CA LEU A 416 -20.45 7.96 -15.91
C LEU A 416 -20.56 8.69 -17.26
N LYS A 417 -19.83 9.79 -17.40
CA LYS A 417 -19.77 10.62 -18.62
C LYS A 417 -18.33 11.04 -18.91
N ARG A 418 -18.06 11.49 -20.14
CA ARG A 418 -16.77 12.10 -20.52
C ARG A 418 -16.30 13.11 -19.46
N GLY A 419 -15.03 13.05 -19.09
CA GLY A 419 -14.44 13.80 -17.99
C GLY A 419 -14.72 13.25 -16.58
N THR A 420 -15.27 12.04 -16.44
CA THR A 420 -15.44 11.33 -15.16
C THR A 420 -14.41 10.22 -15.05
N THR A 421 -13.56 10.28 -14.03
CA THR A 421 -12.63 9.22 -13.67
C THR A 421 -12.94 8.78 -12.25
N ILE A 422 -12.90 7.47 -11.98
CA ILE A 422 -12.95 6.92 -10.62
C ILE A 422 -11.82 5.91 -10.50
N LEU A 423 -11.02 6.07 -9.46
CA LEU A 423 -9.97 5.13 -9.08
C LEU A 423 -10.35 4.57 -7.72
N GLN A 424 -10.77 3.31 -7.68
CA GLN A 424 -11.00 2.62 -6.41
C GLN A 424 -9.67 2.07 -5.93
N VAL A 425 -9.18 2.65 -4.85
CA VAL A 425 -7.97 2.24 -4.14
C VAL A 425 -8.35 2.26 -2.68
N GLY A 426 -7.87 3.23 -1.92
CA GLY A 426 -8.27 3.44 -0.55
C GLY A 426 -7.20 3.02 0.45
N PRO A 427 -7.52 3.14 1.74
CA PRO A 427 -8.81 3.60 2.26
C PRO A 427 -9.09 5.07 1.97
N THR A 428 -10.33 5.49 2.23
CA THR A 428 -10.61 6.90 2.49
C THR A 428 -9.73 7.38 3.66
N LEU A 429 -9.17 8.59 3.57
CA LEU A 429 -8.31 9.16 4.61
C LEU A 429 -8.96 10.35 5.31
N VAL A 430 -9.44 11.30 4.51
CA VAL A 430 -10.10 12.53 4.99
C VAL A 430 -11.36 12.76 4.16
N ARG A 431 -12.46 13.10 4.83
CA ARG A 431 -13.75 13.47 4.23
C ARG A 431 -14.31 14.65 5.01
N ASP A 432 -14.83 15.66 4.34
CA ASP A 432 -15.33 16.90 4.98
C ASP A 432 -14.33 17.52 6.00
N GLY A 433 -13.02 17.44 5.70
CA GLY A 433 -11.94 17.96 6.56
C GLY A 433 -11.66 17.18 7.84
N ARG A 434 -12.22 15.97 7.98
CA ARG A 434 -12.07 15.08 9.15
C ARG A 434 -11.43 13.77 8.74
N VAL A 435 -10.54 13.22 9.58
CA VAL A 435 -10.01 11.87 9.38
C VAL A 435 -11.17 10.88 9.42
N SER A 436 -11.34 10.09 8.36
CA SER A 436 -12.53 9.28 8.11
C SER A 436 -12.16 7.96 7.44
N VAL A 437 -11.26 7.20 8.08
CA VAL A 437 -10.77 5.90 7.60
C VAL A 437 -11.77 4.80 7.92
N ASN A 438 -12.33 4.16 6.90
CA ASN A 438 -13.20 3.00 7.03
C ASN A 438 -12.36 1.71 6.91
N ALA A 439 -11.62 1.35 7.95
CA ALA A 439 -10.63 0.27 7.87
C ALA A 439 -11.26 -1.11 7.67
N GLN A 440 -12.42 -1.38 8.26
CA GLN A 440 -13.10 -2.67 8.08
C GLN A 440 -13.76 -2.75 6.69
N ALA A 441 -14.49 -1.71 6.27
CA ALA A 441 -15.23 -1.71 5.01
C ALA A 441 -14.31 -1.63 3.78
N ASP A 442 -13.20 -0.88 3.85
CA ASP A 442 -12.21 -0.84 2.77
C ASP A 442 -11.34 -2.13 2.74
N GLY A 443 -11.49 -3.04 3.71
CA GLY A 443 -10.83 -4.35 3.73
C GLY A 443 -9.39 -4.32 4.23
N LEU A 444 -9.05 -3.36 5.12
CA LEU A 444 -7.74 -3.21 5.76
C LEU A 444 -7.60 -4.06 7.02
N ILE A 445 -8.72 -4.56 7.55
CA ILE A 445 -8.72 -5.52 8.64
C ILE A 445 -9.03 -6.91 8.08
N ARG A 446 -8.08 -7.82 8.31
CA ARG A 446 -8.19 -9.23 7.95
C ARG A 446 -9.35 -9.90 8.69
N GLU A 447 -10.20 -10.64 7.97
CA GLU A 447 -11.13 -11.59 8.58
C GLU A 447 -10.38 -12.85 9.06
N GLY A 448 -10.78 -13.37 10.23
CA GLY A 448 -10.10 -14.49 10.91
C GLY A 448 -9.02 -14.07 11.91
N ASP A 449 -8.39 -15.05 12.55
CA ASP A 449 -7.47 -14.83 13.68
C ASP A 449 -6.06 -14.37 13.24
N ASP A 450 -5.66 -14.63 11.99
CA ASP A 450 -4.36 -14.19 11.47
C ASP A 450 -4.37 -12.69 11.12
N GLN A 451 -4.06 -11.86 12.11
CA GLN A 451 -3.95 -10.41 11.94
C GLN A 451 -2.59 -9.93 11.37
N THR A 452 -1.78 -10.83 10.79
CA THR A 452 -0.47 -10.51 10.18
C THR A 452 -0.58 -9.46 9.08
N PHE A 453 -1.61 -9.57 8.23
CA PHE A 453 -1.88 -8.58 7.19
C PHE A 453 -2.19 -7.21 7.81
N THR A 454 -3.19 -7.16 8.70
CA THR A 454 -3.63 -5.92 9.38
C THR A 454 -2.46 -5.22 10.08
N TYR A 455 -1.62 -5.98 10.78
CA TYR A 455 -0.45 -5.42 11.45
C TYR A 455 0.55 -4.82 10.45
N ASN A 456 1.02 -5.60 9.47
CA ASN A 456 2.10 -5.17 8.58
C ASN A 456 1.66 -4.12 7.55
N TRP A 457 0.40 -4.13 7.11
CA TRP A 457 -0.11 -3.22 6.08
C TRP A 457 -0.80 -1.99 6.69
N THR A 458 -1.63 -2.17 7.73
CA THR A 458 -2.50 -1.10 8.25
C THR A 458 -1.87 -0.32 9.39
N LEU A 459 -1.25 -1.02 10.36
CA LEU A 459 -0.65 -0.38 11.55
C LEU A 459 0.79 0.07 11.31
N ARG A 460 1.65 -0.83 10.81
CA ARG A 460 3.08 -0.57 10.67
C ARG A 460 3.42 0.50 9.64
N ALA A 461 4.56 1.14 9.86
CA ALA A 461 5.13 2.14 8.97
C ALA A 461 5.44 1.53 7.59
N ASN A 462 4.93 2.18 6.54
CA ASN A 462 5.21 1.83 5.16
C ASN A 462 5.34 3.11 4.31
N PRO A 463 6.05 3.08 3.17
CA PRO A 463 5.89 4.11 2.15
C PRO A 463 4.41 4.23 1.76
N ARG A 464 3.94 5.45 1.59
CA ARG A 464 2.54 5.75 1.22
C ARG A 464 2.49 6.74 0.08
N SER A 465 1.48 6.58 -0.77
CA SER A 465 1.10 7.57 -1.76
C SER A 465 -0.32 8.02 -1.47
N MET A 466 -0.63 9.30 -1.65
CA MET A 466 -1.94 9.87 -1.36
C MET A 466 -2.33 10.87 -2.44
N ILE A 467 -3.64 11.02 -2.61
CA ILE A 467 -4.24 12.12 -3.37
C ILE A 467 -5.27 12.81 -2.48
N GLY A 468 -5.35 14.14 -2.58
CA GLY A 468 -6.38 14.91 -1.90
C GLY A 468 -6.63 16.26 -2.55
N MET A 469 -7.59 16.99 -2.01
CA MET A 469 -7.96 18.34 -2.41
C MET A 469 -8.24 19.18 -1.16
N ASP A 470 -7.71 20.39 -1.10
CA ASP A 470 -7.97 21.33 -0.01
C ASP A 470 -9.23 22.18 -0.25
N ARG A 471 -9.59 23.02 0.73
CA ARG A 471 -10.74 23.93 0.64
C ARG A 471 -10.63 25.01 -0.45
N ASP A 472 -9.41 25.32 -0.91
CA ASP A 472 -9.16 26.23 -2.02
C ASP A 472 -9.31 25.55 -3.40
N GLY A 473 -9.57 24.23 -3.43
CA GLY A 473 -9.65 23.44 -4.65
C GLY A 473 -8.28 23.12 -5.27
N ARG A 474 -7.19 23.23 -4.50
CA ARG A 474 -5.86 22.80 -4.93
C ARG A 474 -5.76 21.28 -4.78
N LEU A 475 -5.36 20.59 -5.85
CA LEU A 475 -5.06 19.16 -5.75
C LEU A 475 -3.70 18.96 -5.06
N MET A 476 -3.58 17.86 -4.32
CA MET A 476 -2.41 17.45 -3.58
C MET A 476 -2.07 16.01 -4.00
N LEU A 477 -0.86 15.76 -4.49
CA LEU A 477 -0.31 14.43 -4.73
C LEU A 477 0.88 14.27 -3.79
N VAL A 478 0.80 13.34 -2.83
CA VAL A 478 1.78 13.23 -1.74
C VAL A 478 2.41 11.84 -1.77
N VAL A 479 3.72 11.76 -1.53
CA VAL A 479 4.43 10.52 -1.23
C VAL A 479 5.19 10.70 0.09
N VAL A 480 5.11 9.69 0.94
CA VAL A 480 5.95 9.51 2.12
C VAL A 480 6.89 8.34 1.85
N ASP A 481 8.19 8.56 1.93
CA ASP A 481 9.17 7.47 1.83
C ASP A 481 9.05 6.55 3.06
N GLY A 482 9.50 5.30 2.95
CA GLY A 482 9.44 4.38 4.08
C GLY A 482 10.37 3.18 3.94
N ARG A 483 10.47 2.39 5.01
CA ARG A 483 11.39 1.24 5.12
C ARG A 483 12.87 1.64 4.91
N ARG A 484 13.25 2.83 5.38
CA ARG A 484 14.60 3.39 5.32
C ARG A 484 15.02 3.90 6.71
N ASP A 485 15.52 2.99 7.54
CA ASP A 485 16.06 3.24 8.89
C ASP A 485 16.84 4.56 8.96
N GLY A 486 16.38 5.47 9.82
CA GLY A 486 17.02 6.75 10.14
C GLY A 486 16.83 7.85 9.09
N TYR A 487 16.12 7.58 8.00
CA TYR A 487 15.82 8.54 6.93
C TYR A 487 14.31 8.76 6.75
N SER A 488 13.57 7.67 6.61
CA SER A 488 12.11 7.69 6.51
C SER A 488 11.57 6.30 6.82
N GLU A 489 10.86 6.17 7.93
CA GLU A 489 10.29 4.88 8.32
C GLU A 489 9.01 4.56 7.54
N GLY A 490 8.25 5.60 7.19
CA GLY A 490 6.93 5.50 6.58
C GLY A 490 5.83 5.65 7.63
N LEU A 491 4.57 5.50 7.21
CA LEU A 491 3.41 5.71 8.07
C LEU A 491 2.44 4.51 8.05
N GLY A 492 1.79 4.29 9.20
CA GLY A 492 0.55 3.54 9.33
C GLY A 492 -0.63 4.32 8.76
N ILE A 493 -1.75 3.65 8.48
CA ILE A 493 -2.89 4.26 7.78
C ILE A 493 -3.54 5.40 8.58
N ALA A 494 -3.73 5.25 9.89
CA ALA A 494 -4.29 6.30 10.73
C ALA A 494 -3.44 7.59 10.69
N GLN A 495 -2.11 7.42 10.77
CA GLN A 495 -1.13 8.50 10.70
C GLN A 495 -1.11 9.17 9.31
N THR A 496 -1.33 8.39 8.25
CA THR A 496 -1.45 8.88 6.87
C THR A 496 -2.67 9.79 6.70
N GLY A 497 -3.80 9.42 7.33
CA GLY A 497 -4.99 10.28 7.35
C GLY A 497 -4.78 11.57 8.15
N GLU A 498 -4.10 11.47 9.29
CA GLU A 498 -3.74 12.65 10.08
C GLU A 498 -2.77 13.59 9.36
N LEU A 499 -1.76 13.04 8.67
CA LEU A 499 -0.86 13.81 7.80
C LEU A 499 -1.65 14.59 6.74
N MET A 500 -2.54 13.93 5.99
CA MET A 500 -3.32 14.60 4.94
C MET A 500 -4.23 15.71 5.51
N LYS A 501 -4.85 15.49 6.67
CA LYS A 501 -5.63 16.52 7.38
C LYS A 501 -4.73 17.71 7.81
N LEU A 502 -3.55 17.45 8.35
CA LEU A 502 -2.61 18.49 8.80
C LEU A 502 -1.96 19.25 7.63
N LEU A 503 -1.86 18.64 6.45
CA LEU A 503 -1.50 19.32 5.21
C LEU A 503 -2.64 20.18 4.62
N GLY A 504 -3.85 20.10 5.18
CA GLY A 504 -5.01 20.93 4.84
C GLY A 504 -6.02 20.30 3.86
N ALA A 505 -5.96 18.99 3.62
CA ALA A 505 -6.94 18.32 2.76
C ALA A 505 -8.35 18.37 3.37
N GLU A 506 -9.34 18.66 2.53
CA GLU A 506 -10.77 18.49 2.84
C GLU A 506 -11.22 17.08 2.46
N GLU A 507 -10.73 16.60 1.32
CA GLU A 507 -10.97 15.29 0.75
C GLU A 507 -9.61 14.62 0.53
N ALA A 508 -9.39 13.39 1.00
CA ALA A 508 -8.15 12.64 0.75
C ALA A 508 -8.35 11.12 0.76
N MET A 509 -7.60 10.44 -0.10
CA MET A 509 -7.58 8.99 -0.23
C MET A 509 -6.14 8.47 -0.31
N ASN A 510 -5.91 7.28 0.26
CA ASN A 510 -4.67 6.54 0.08
C ASN A 510 -4.64 5.88 -1.32
N LEU A 511 -3.46 5.87 -1.93
CA LEU A 511 -3.14 5.20 -3.20
C LEU A 511 -2.26 3.97 -2.92
N ASP A 512 -1.83 3.26 -3.96
CA ASP A 512 -0.90 2.14 -3.78
C ASP A 512 0.39 2.58 -3.04
N GLY A 513 0.90 1.70 -2.19
CA GLY A 513 1.95 2.00 -1.22
C GLY A 513 3.22 1.18 -1.42
N GLY A 514 4.09 1.17 -0.41
CA GLY A 514 5.28 0.33 -0.40
C GLY A 514 6.21 0.61 -1.58
N GLY A 515 6.60 -0.46 -2.29
CA GLY A 515 7.48 -0.36 -3.45
C GLY A 515 6.87 0.35 -4.66
N SER A 516 5.55 0.48 -4.70
CA SER A 516 4.85 1.24 -5.73
C SER A 516 4.89 2.75 -5.48
N SER A 517 5.22 3.21 -4.27
CA SER A 517 5.22 4.64 -3.92
C SER A 517 6.32 5.41 -4.66
N VAL A 518 5.92 6.15 -5.70
CA VAL A 518 6.83 6.94 -6.52
C VAL A 518 6.19 8.25 -7.00
N LEU A 519 6.91 9.35 -6.83
CA LEU A 519 6.57 10.70 -7.29
C LEU A 519 7.63 11.15 -8.30
N VAL A 520 7.19 11.62 -9.46
CA VAL A 520 8.08 12.08 -10.54
C VAL A 520 7.73 13.51 -10.92
N THR A 521 8.75 14.32 -11.17
CA THR A 521 8.64 15.61 -11.89
C THR A 521 9.39 15.50 -13.21
N ARG A 522 8.95 16.22 -14.25
CA ARG A 522 9.56 16.11 -15.58
C ARG A 522 11.05 16.43 -15.55
N ASP A 523 11.42 17.53 -14.91
CA ASP A 523 12.77 18.09 -14.98
C ASP A 523 13.64 17.65 -13.80
N GLY A 524 13.03 17.17 -12.69
CA GLY A 524 13.73 16.62 -11.52
C GLY A 524 13.81 15.08 -11.48
N GLY A 525 13.13 14.38 -12.38
CA GLY A 525 13.04 12.92 -12.36
C GLY A 525 12.25 12.39 -11.14
N ILE A 526 12.69 11.25 -10.60
CA ILE A 526 12.12 10.67 -9.37
C ILE A 526 12.49 11.56 -8.18
N VAL A 527 11.49 12.00 -7.43
CA VAL A 527 11.63 12.98 -6.34
C VAL A 527 11.92 12.32 -4.98
N ASN A 528 11.31 11.16 -4.74
CA ASN A 528 11.38 10.41 -3.49
C ASN A 528 12.38 9.24 -3.61
N ARG A 529 12.55 8.43 -2.57
CA ARG A 529 13.40 7.23 -2.59
C ARG A 529 12.56 5.93 -2.56
N PRO A 530 12.23 5.33 -3.73
CA PRO A 530 11.52 4.05 -3.81
C PRO A 530 12.08 2.99 -2.85
N SER A 531 11.20 2.22 -2.20
CA SER A 531 11.63 1.28 -1.14
C SER A 531 12.26 0.00 -1.67
N ASP A 532 11.87 -0.45 -2.86
CA ASP A 532 12.34 -1.72 -3.43
C ASP A 532 13.83 -1.64 -3.77
N ALA A 533 14.55 -2.74 -3.60
CA ALA A 533 16.01 -2.80 -3.81
C ALA A 533 16.40 -2.59 -5.29
N THR A 534 15.47 -2.88 -6.21
CA THR A 534 15.61 -2.65 -7.66
C THR A 534 15.27 -1.21 -8.09
N GLY A 535 14.92 -0.33 -7.14
CA GLY A 535 14.51 1.05 -7.42
C GLY A 535 13.03 1.16 -7.72
N GLN A 536 12.68 1.85 -8.81
CA GLN A 536 11.29 2.06 -9.19
C GLN A 536 10.62 0.79 -9.74
N ARG A 537 9.44 0.48 -9.21
CA ARG A 537 8.54 -0.56 -9.71
C ARG A 537 7.72 -0.05 -10.92
N SER A 538 7.45 -0.94 -11.88
CA SER A 538 6.44 -0.71 -12.92
C SER A 538 5.02 -0.83 -12.35
N LEU A 539 4.08 -0.05 -12.87
CA LEU A 539 2.76 0.19 -12.27
C LEU A 539 1.64 -0.11 -13.29
N GLY A 540 0.53 -0.69 -12.83
CA GLY A 540 -0.65 -0.91 -13.69
C GLY A 540 -1.33 0.39 -14.14
N ASN A 541 -1.37 1.41 -13.29
CA ASN A 541 -1.78 2.77 -13.68
C ASN A 541 -1.15 3.86 -12.79
N VAL A 542 -1.29 5.10 -13.26
CA VAL A 542 -0.68 6.32 -12.69
C VAL A 542 -1.66 7.48 -12.72
N ILE A 543 -1.37 8.56 -11.98
CA ILE A 543 -2.01 9.87 -12.09
C ILE A 543 -0.98 10.86 -12.61
N LEU A 544 -1.30 11.57 -13.70
CA LEU A 544 -0.40 12.52 -14.35
C LEU A 544 -0.99 13.93 -14.36
N VAL A 545 -0.13 14.91 -14.09
CA VAL A 545 -0.40 16.35 -14.24
C VAL A 545 0.07 16.75 -15.63
N ARG A 546 -0.84 16.98 -16.58
CA ARG A 546 -0.54 17.29 -17.98
C ARG A 546 -0.76 18.78 -18.26
N PRO A 547 0.13 19.45 -19.02
CA PRO A 547 0.11 20.91 -19.25
C PRO A 547 -1.16 21.41 -19.96
#